data_AF-A0A850R077-F1
#
_entry.id   AF-A0A850R077-F1
#
_cell.length_a   1.000
_cell.length_b   1.000
_cell.length_c   1.000
_cell.angle_alpha   90.00
_cell.angle_beta   90.00
_cell.angle_gamma   90.00
#
_symmetry.space_group_name_H-M   'P 1'
#
loop_
_entity.id
_entity.type
_entity.pdbx_description
1 polymer ?
#
loop_
_entity_poly.entity_id
_entity_poly.type
_entity_poly.pdbx_seq_one_letter_code
_entity_poly.pdbx_strand_id
1 'polypeptide(L)'
;MSLLASRECCSKKVRRAGAGKVSPNKEKANVALALKSRYPLKHLLHALKLARSIFYYYAKPNNDTEQYQDEKNLIGKIYHEHEGRYGYRRIHLELRKQGVMLNHKTVQRLMGQLGLKSIVRPKRYSSYKGEVGTVAPNILERDFEATKPDEKWVTDVTEFKVKQQKVYLSPVIDLFTQEVVAYK
;
A
#
# COMPACT_ATOMS: atom_id res chain seq x y z
N MET A 1 26.97 -13.67 28.66
CA MET A 1 26.35 -12.58 29.44
C MET A 1 26.46 -11.30 28.60
N SER A 2 25.72 -11.19 27.49
CA SER A 2 24.35 -10.64 27.39
C SER A 2 24.30 -9.13 27.66
N LEU A 3 24.11 -8.32 26.59
CA LEU A 3 22.90 -7.49 26.33
C LEU A 3 23.10 -6.04 26.83
N LEU A 4 22.76 -4.93 26.17
CA LEU A 4 22.01 -4.60 24.96
C LEU A 4 22.48 -3.21 24.47
N ALA A 5 22.91 -3.09 23.20
CA ALA A 5 22.99 -1.80 22.53
C ALA A 5 21.67 -1.54 21.80
N SER A 6 20.91 -0.54 22.28
CA SER A 6 19.69 -0.06 21.64
C SER A 6 20.00 0.45 20.23
N ARG A 7 19.60 -0.34 19.23
CA ARG A 7 19.57 0.10 17.83
C ARG A 7 18.28 0.86 17.59
N GLU A 8 18.37 2.18 17.54
CA GLU A 8 17.31 3.02 16.98
C GLU A 8 17.10 2.63 15.51
N CYS A 9 15.92 2.06 15.25
CA CYS A 9 15.48 1.63 13.94
C CYS A 9 15.02 2.87 13.14
N CYS A 10 15.95 3.53 12.45
CA CYS A 10 15.61 4.60 11.53
C CYS A 10 14.98 4.01 10.27
N SER A 11 13.65 4.04 10.20
CA SER A 11 12.85 3.59 9.06
C SER A 11 13.19 4.38 7.80
N LYS A 12 14.08 3.86 6.94
CA LYS A 12 14.28 4.34 5.57
C LYS A 12 13.09 3.97 4.69
N LYS A 13 11.93 4.62 4.90
CA LYS A 13 10.80 4.57 3.99
C LYS A 13 10.67 5.90 3.27
N VAL A 14 11.56 6.14 2.31
CA VAL A 14 11.37 7.22 1.32
C VAL A 14 10.26 6.76 0.38
N ARG A 15 9.04 7.21 0.66
CA ARG A 15 7.94 7.17 -0.30
C ARG A 15 8.29 8.13 -1.45
N ARG A 16 8.49 7.61 -2.66
CA ARG A 16 8.35 8.43 -3.87
C ARG A 16 7.01 8.10 -4.53
N ALA A 17 6.01 8.90 -4.19
CA ALA A 17 4.90 9.18 -5.09
C ALA A 17 5.35 10.35 -5.98
N GLY A 18 5.32 10.17 -7.30
CA GLY A 18 5.67 11.20 -8.25
C GLY A 18 5.75 10.63 -9.66
N ALA A 19 4.86 11.11 -10.53
CA ALA A 19 4.81 10.80 -11.94
C ALA A 19 6.19 10.99 -12.63
N GLY A 20 6.43 10.22 -13.68
CA GLY A 20 7.75 9.99 -14.27
C GLY A 20 8.43 11.24 -14.83
N LYS A 21 9.29 11.89 -14.03
CA LYS A 21 10.36 12.72 -14.57
C LYS A 21 11.53 11.81 -14.96
N VAL A 22 11.80 11.71 -16.25
CA VAL A 22 13.01 11.05 -16.76
C VAL A 22 14.21 11.82 -16.20
N SER A 23 15.23 11.11 -15.70
CA SER A 23 16.40 11.79 -15.16
C SER A 23 17.12 12.56 -16.27
N PRO A 24 17.58 13.80 -16.05
CA PRO A 24 18.22 14.62 -17.09
C PRO A 24 19.47 13.94 -17.67
N ASN A 25 20.14 13.10 -16.90
CA ASN A 25 21.28 12.32 -17.36
C ASN A 25 20.90 11.14 -18.27
N LYS A 26 19.69 10.57 -18.12
CA LYS A 26 19.19 9.50 -18.99
C LYS A 26 18.85 10.06 -20.38
N GLU A 27 18.24 11.24 -20.45
CA GLU A 27 17.96 11.93 -21.72
C GLU A 27 19.25 12.26 -22.46
N LYS A 28 20.23 12.86 -21.77
CA LYS A 28 21.56 13.13 -22.34
C LYS A 28 22.25 11.86 -22.83
N ALA A 29 22.16 10.76 -22.09
CA ALA A 29 22.73 9.48 -22.52
C ALA A 29 22.04 8.93 -23.78
N ASN A 30 20.72 9.08 -23.90
CA ASN A 30 19.96 8.68 -25.10
C ASN A 30 20.35 9.52 -26.32
N VAL A 31 20.51 10.84 -26.15
CA VAL A 31 21.00 11.73 -27.22
C VAL A 31 22.41 11.34 -27.65
N ALA A 32 23.30 11.07 -26.70
CA ALA A 32 24.66 10.60 -26.98
C ALA A 32 24.66 9.25 -27.71
N LEU A 33 23.74 8.35 -27.37
CA LEU A 33 23.60 7.05 -28.02
C LEU A 33 23.14 7.18 -29.48
N ALA A 34 22.16 8.06 -29.75
CA ALA A 34 21.65 8.33 -31.10
C ALA A 34 22.70 8.98 -32.02
N LEU A 35 23.53 9.87 -31.48
CA LEU A 35 24.57 10.59 -32.23
C LEU A 35 25.90 9.84 -32.35
N LYS A 36 26.05 8.70 -31.66
CA LYS A 36 27.29 7.89 -31.63
C LYS A 36 27.77 7.45 -33.02
N SER A 37 26.86 7.31 -33.98
CA SER A 37 27.18 6.92 -35.36
C SER A 37 27.84 8.03 -36.18
N ARG A 38 27.62 9.30 -35.82
CA ARG A 38 28.09 10.48 -36.58
C ARG A 38 29.29 11.17 -35.96
N TYR A 39 29.45 11.06 -34.64
CA TYR A 39 30.50 11.78 -33.91
C TYR A 39 31.26 10.89 -32.93
N PRO A 40 32.57 11.14 -32.71
CA PRO A 40 33.35 10.44 -31.70
C PRO A 40 32.81 10.69 -30.29
N LEU A 41 32.59 9.58 -29.53
CA LEU A 41 31.97 9.59 -28.21
C LEU A 41 32.59 10.58 -27.21
N LYS A 42 33.91 10.79 -27.26
CA LYS A 42 34.62 11.72 -26.36
C LYS A 42 34.09 13.16 -26.47
N HIS A 43 33.79 13.62 -27.69
CA HIS A 43 33.29 14.97 -27.94
C HIS A 43 31.82 15.10 -27.54
N LEU A 44 31.01 14.07 -27.80
CA LEU A 44 29.60 14.01 -27.39
C LEU A 44 29.45 14.09 -25.86
N LEU A 45 30.25 13.31 -25.13
CA LEU A 45 30.22 13.30 -23.66
C LEU A 45 30.67 14.64 -23.07
N HIS A 46 31.67 15.28 -23.68
CA HIS A 46 32.14 16.60 -23.28
C HIS A 46 31.06 17.67 -23.51
N ALA A 47 30.44 17.71 -24.70
CA ALA A 47 29.40 18.67 -25.04
C ALA A 47 28.16 18.54 -24.13
N LEU A 48 27.75 17.31 -23.81
CA LEU A 48 26.59 17.02 -22.96
C LEU A 48 26.90 17.14 -21.45
N LYS A 49 28.16 17.40 -21.08
CA LYS A 49 28.68 17.39 -19.70
C LYS A 49 28.28 16.10 -18.98
N LEU A 50 28.51 14.95 -19.62
CA LEU A 50 28.14 13.63 -19.13
C LEU A 50 29.37 12.77 -18.87
N ALA A 51 29.48 12.18 -17.67
CA ALA A 51 30.57 11.27 -17.36
C ALA A 51 30.46 9.97 -18.17
N ARG A 52 31.60 9.40 -18.57
CA ARG A 52 31.67 8.16 -19.36
C ARG A 52 30.99 6.98 -18.65
N SER A 53 31.13 6.88 -17.33
CA SER A 53 30.46 5.85 -16.51
C SER A 53 28.94 5.94 -16.59
N ILE A 54 28.39 7.16 -16.57
CA ILE A 54 26.95 7.42 -16.67
C ILE A 54 26.42 7.02 -18.05
N PHE A 55 27.18 7.30 -19.12
CA PHE A 55 26.82 6.86 -20.46
C PHE A 55 26.69 5.33 -20.55
N TYR A 56 27.70 4.58 -20.13
CA TYR A 56 27.64 3.12 -20.16
C TYR A 56 26.61 2.54 -19.21
N TYR A 57 26.33 3.20 -18.09
CA TYR A 57 25.24 2.80 -17.19
C TYR A 57 23.89 2.81 -17.90
N TYR A 58 23.59 3.87 -18.68
CA TYR A 58 22.33 3.98 -19.42
C TYR A 58 22.34 3.28 -20.79
N ALA A 59 23.50 3.11 -21.41
CA ALA A 59 23.66 2.44 -22.71
C ALA A 59 23.66 0.91 -22.60
N LYS A 60 23.76 0.34 -21.39
CA LYS A 60 23.59 -1.09 -21.19
C LYS A 60 22.17 -1.49 -21.58
N PRO A 61 22.00 -2.46 -22.51
CA PRO A 61 20.69 -3.01 -22.79
C PRO A 61 20.12 -3.61 -21.51
N ASN A 62 18.87 -3.30 -21.19
CA ASN A 62 18.14 -3.97 -20.12
C ASN A 62 17.77 -5.37 -20.63
N ASN A 63 18.71 -6.31 -20.57
CA ASN A 63 18.50 -7.71 -20.93
C ASN A 63 17.33 -8.35 -20.14
N ASP A 64 16.98 -7.77 -19.00
CA ASP A 64 15.81 -8.12 -18.19
C ASP A 64 14.47 -8.05 -18.94
N THR A 65 14.39 -7.27 -20.02
CA THR A 65 13.11 -7.01 -20.70
C THR A 65 12.68 -8.19 -21.56
N GLU A 66 13.65 -8.86 -22.20
CA GLU A 66 13.44 -9.98 -23.12
C GLU A 66 13.44 -11.34 -22.41
N GLN A 67 14.17 -11.49 -21.30
CA GLN A 67 14.34 -12.77 -20.61
C GLN A 67 13.02 -13.38 -20.09
N TYR A 68 11.98 -12.57 -19.88
CA TYR A 68 10.72 -13.01 -19.26
C TYR A 68 9.48 -12.84 -20.16
N GLN A 69 9.66 -12.87 -21.48
CA GLN A 69 8.56 -12.58 -22.39
C GLN A 69 7.45 -13.65 -22.34
N ASP A 70 7.82 -14.92 -22.24
CA ASP A 70 6.87 -16.03 -22.16
C ASP A 70 6.10 -16.01 -20.84
N GLU A 71 6.77 -15.72 -19.73
CA GLU A 71 6.12 -15.65 -18.42
C GLU A 71 5.26 -14.40 -18.29
N LYS A 72 5.61 -13.28 -18.95
CA LYS A 72 4.72 -12.12 -19.07
C LYS A 72 3.42 -12.47 -19.79
N ASN A 73 3.51 -13.20 -20.91
CA ASN A 73 2.34 -13.66 -21.66
C ASN A 73 1.47 -14.58 -20.80
N LEU A 74 2.09 -15.52 -20.07
CA LEU A 74 1.40 -16.44 -19.19
C LEU A 74 0.72 -15.73 -18.01
N ILE A 75 1.42 -14.78 -17.37
CA ILE A 75 0.86 -13.91 -16.32
C ILE A 75 -0.36 -13.16 -16.84
N GLY A 76 -0.27 -12.59 -18.06
CA GLY A 76 -1.39 -11.92 -18.70
C GLY A 76 -2.59 -12.85 -18.91
N LYS A 77 -2.35 -14.06 -19.45
CA LYS A 77 -3.39 -15.06 -19.65
C LYS A 77 -4.12 -15.42 -18.36
N ILE A 78 -3.38 -15.79 -17.32
CA ILE A 78 -3.94 -16.13 -15.99
C ILE A 78 -4.72 -14.94 -15.40
N TYR A 79 -4.18 -13.73 -15.55
CA TYR A 79 -4.84 -12.52 -15.05
C TYR A 79 -6.20 -12.29 -15.73
N HIS A 80 -6.28 -12.42 -17.06
CA HIS A 80 -7.51 -12.22 -17.81
C HIS A 80 -8.51 -13.36 -17.63
N GLU A 81 -8.04 -14.61 -17.51
CA GLU A 81 -8.86 -15.77 -17.18
C GLU A 81 -9.61 -15.61 -15.85
N HIS A 82 -8.97 -14.94 -14.88
CA HIS A 82 -9.58 -14.63 -13.58
C HIS A 82 -10.16 -13.20 -13.50
N GLU A 83 -10.47 -12.56 -14.64
CA GLU A 83 -11.10 -11.23 -14.72
C GLU A 83 -10.37 -10.13 -13.92
N GLY A 84 -9.04 -10.24 -13.80
CA GLY A 84 -8.22 -9.30 -13.02
C GLY A 84 -8.42 -9.34 -11.51
N ARG A 85 -9.08 -10.39 -10.99
CA ARG A 85 -9.28 -10.58 -9.54
C ARG A 85 -8.00 -11.04 -8.83
N TYR A 86 -7.05 -11.60 -9.58
CA TYR A 86 -5.86 -12.20 -9.01
C TYR A 86 -4.71 -11.19 -8.95
N GLY A 87 -4.17 -10.99 -7.75
CA GLY A 87 -2.91 -10.27 -7.55
C GLY A 87 -1.69 -11.19 -7.67
N TYR A 88 -0.50 -10.62 -7.58
CA TYR A 88 0.77 -11.35 -7.78
C TYR A 88 0.94 -12.60 -6.92
N ARG A 89 0.36 -12.63 -5.71
CA ARG A 89 0.41 -13.82 -4.85
C ARG A 89 -0.38 -14.99 -5.43
N ARG A 90 -1.58 -14.73 -5.95
CA ARG A 90 -2.42 -15.78 -6.56
C ARG A 90 -1.87 -16.20 -7.90
N ILE A 91 -1.43 -15.25 -8.72
CA ILE A 91 -0.76 -15.57 -9.99
C ILE A 91 0.50 -16.40 -9.77
N HIS A 92 1.31 -16.07 -8.76
CA HIS A 92 2.49 -16.88 -8.41
C HIS A 92 2.13 -18.33 -8.05
N LEU A 93 1.00 -18.54 -7.35
CA LEU A 93 0.53 -19.90 -7.04
C LEU A 93 0.05 -20.63 -8.30
N GLU A 94 -0.69 -19.97 -9.20
CA GLU A 94 -1.12 -20.56 -10.47
C GLU A 94 0.07 -20.89 -11.38
N LEU A 95 1.06 -20.01 -11.47
CA LEU A 95 2.32 -20.27 -12.18
C LEU A 95 3.03 -21.50 -11.63
N ARG A 96 3.10 -21.64 -10.30
CA ARG A 96 3.71 -22.82 -9.66
C ARG A 96 2.92 -24.10 -9.95
N LYS A 97 1.57 -24.05 -10.00
CA LYS A 97 0.75 -25.19 -10.39
C LYS A 97 0.99 -25.62 -11.84
N GLN A 98 1.28 -24.66 -12.72
CA GLN A 98 1.62 -24.89 -14.12
C GLN A 98 3.11 -25.26 -14.34
N GLY A 99 3.87 -25.50 -13.26
CA GLY A 99 5.28 -25.92 -13.32
C GLY A 99 6.30 -24.79 -13.48
N VAL A 100 5.86 -23.53 -13.49
CA VAL A 100 6.75 -22.36 -13.65
C VAL A 100 7.29 -21.91 -12.29
N MET A 101 8.57 -22.17 -12.05
CA MET A 101 9.24 -21.86 -10.79
C MET A 101 9.85 -20.45 -10.78
N LEU A 102 8.99 -19.43 -10.70
CA LEU A 102 9.41 -18.04 -10.54
C LEU A 102 9.31 -17.56 -9.08
N ASN A 103 10.26 -16.73 -8.64
CA ASN A 103 10.15 -16.06 -7.34
C ASN A 103 8.96 -15.08 -7.34
N HIS A 104 8.18 -15.06 -6.25
CA HIS A 104 7.04 -14.14 -6.08
C HIS A 104 7.41 -12.66 -6.31
N LYS A 105 8.64 -12.25 -5.98
CA LYS A 105 9.14 -10.88 -6.24
C LYS A 105 9.28 -10.61 -7.74
N THR A 106 9.72 -11.60 -8.52
CA THR A 106 9.83 -11.52 -9.97
C THR A 106 8.45 -11.39 -10.59
N VAL A 107 7.48 -12.23 -10.16
CA VAL A 107 6.08 -12.13 -10.61
C VAL A 107 5.51 -10.74 -10.32
N GLN A 108 5.74 -10.21 -9.11
CA GLN A 108 5.30 -8.86 -8.75
C GLN A 108 5.93 -7.77 -9.66
N ARG A 109 7.23 -7.89 -9.94
CA ARG A 109 7.94 -6.98 -10.86
C ARG A 109 7.38 -7.05 -12.27
N LEU A 110 7.16 -8.24 -12.81
CA LEU A 110 6.63 -8.47 -14.16
C LEU A 110 5.20 -7.93 -14.29
N MET A 111 4.33 -8.20 -13.31
CA MET A 111 2.99 -7.59 -13.26
C MET A 111 3.07 -6.06 -13.23
N GLY A 112 4.03 -5.49 -12.49
CA GLY A 112 4.27 -4.05 -12.45
C GLY A 112 4.69 -3.47 -13.81
N GLN A 113 5.53 -4.19 -14.57
CA GLN A 113 5.92 -3.82 -15.93
C GLN A 113 4.73 -3.86 -16.90
N LEU A 114 3.83 -4.84 -16.73
CA LEU A 114 2.61 -5.00 -17.52
C LEU A 114 1.46 -4.06 -17.08
N GLY A 115 1.61 -3.34 -15.97
CA GLY A 115 0.55 -2.50 -15.40
C GLY A 115 -0.62 -3.28 -14.77
N LEU A 116 -0.49 -4.58 -14.56
CA LEU A 116 -1.55 -5.45 -14.03
C LEU A 116 -1.68 -5.31 -12.50
N LYS A 117 -2.89 -5.06 -12.01
CA LYS A 117 -3.18 -4.93 -10.58
C LYS A 117 -4.51 -5.57 -10.24
N SER A 118 -4.56 -6.29 -9.12
CA SER A 118 -5.81 -6.88 -8.62
C SER A 118 -6.90 -5.83 -8.45
N ILE A 119 -8.05 -6.06 -9.09
CA ILE A 119 -9.24 -5.19 -9.00
C ILE A 119 -9.93 -5.35 -7.64
N VAL A 120 -9.82 -6.52 -7.02
CA VAL A 120 -10.48 -6.82 -5.75
C VAL A 120 -10.00 -5.88 -4.64
N ARG A 121 -10.92 -5.05 -4.13
CA ARG A 121 -10.71 -4.26 -2.92
C ARG A 121 -10.84 -5.19 -1.70
N PRO A 122 -9.97 -5.07 -0.68
CA PRO A 122 -10.14 -5.79 0.56
C PRO A 122 -11.51 -5.46 1.17
N LYS A 123 -12.36 -6.47 1.40
CA LYS A 123 -13.61 -6.29 2.14
C LYS A 123 -13.26 -5.93 3.57
N ARG A 124 -13.62 -4.74 4.02
CA ARG A 124 -13.55 -4.37 5.44
C ARG A 124 -14.72 -5.07 6.16
N TYR A 125 -14.44 -5.63 7.32
CA TYR A 125 -15.50 -6.19 8.17
C TYR A 125 -16.49 -5.07 8.54
N SER A 126 -17.78 -5.38 8.43
CA SER A 126 -18.88 -4.55 8.93
C SER A 126 -19.80 -5.46 9.73
N SER A 127 -19.96 -5.19 11.02
CA SER A 127 -20.93 -5.87 11.89
C SER A 127 -22.36 -5.37 11.65
N TYR A 128 -22.53 -4.26 10.93
CA TYR A 128 -23.82 -3.66 10.64
C TYR A 128 -24.62 -4.55 9.68
N LYS A 129 -25.77 -5.06 10.14
CA LYS A 129 -26.67 -5.96 9.39
C LYS A 129 -27.86 -5.24 8.75
N GLY A 130 -27.88 -3.90 8.77
CA GLY A 130 -29.05 -3.08 8.42
C GLY A 130 -29.75 -2.53 9.66
N GLU A 131 -30.81 -1.75 9.47
CA GLU A 131 -31.70 -1.30 10.55
C GLU A 131 -32.55 -2.48 11.01
N VAL A 132 -32.25 -3.02 12.20
CA VAL A 132 -33.03 -4.09 12.82
C VAL A 132 -33.79 -3.47 14.00
N GLY A 133 -35.12 -3.43 13.89
CA GLY A 133 -36.02 -2.94 14.94
C GLY A 133 -36.53 -1.51 14.75
N THR A 134 -37.35 -1.05 15.70
CA THR A 134 -37.87 0.32 15.73
C THR A 134 -36.81 1.27 16.25
N VAL A 135 -36.27 2.13 15.38
CA VAL A 135 -35.32 3.18 15.78
C VAL A 135 -36.10 4.28 16.51
N ALA A 136 -35.77 4.51 17.78
CA ALA A 136 -36.32 5.64 18.51
C ALA A 136 -35.85 6.96 17.86
N PRO A 137 -36.69 8.01 17.82
CA PRO A 137 -36.26 9.31 17.29
C PRO A 137 -35.03 9.79 18.05
N ASN A 138 -34.00 10.23 17.32
CA ASN A 138 -32.78 10.76 17.92
C ASN A 138 -33.03 12.18 18.44
N ILE A 139 -33.65 12.28 19.62
CA ILE A 139 -33.99 13.55 20.28
C ILE A 139 -32.74 14.39 20.55
N LEU A 140 -31.58 13.74 20.73
CA LEU A 140 -30.34 14.41 21.07
C LEU A 140 -29.71 15.12 19.88
N GLU A 141 -29.98 14.69 18.63
CA GLU A 141 -29.42 15.26 17.40
C GLU A 141 -27.89 15.49 17.41
N ARG A 142 -27.14 14.73 18.23
CA ARG A 142 -25.70 14.93 18.53
C ARG A 142 -25.35 16.23 19.24
N ASP A 143 -26.31 16.88 19.87
CA ASP A 143 -26.13 17.97 20.82
C ASP A 143 -25.83 17.44 22.22
N PHE A 144 -24.54 17.36 22.53
CA PHE A 144 -24.02 16.88 23.81
C PHE A 144 -23.84 17.99 24.86
N GLU A 145 -24.26 19.23 24.58
CA GLU A 145 -24.18 20.32 25.56
C GLU A 145 -25.43 20.35 26.44
N ALA A 146 -25.27 20.53 27.75
CA ALA A 146 -26.37 20.66 28.71
C ALA A 146 -26.25 21.99 29.45
N THR A 147 -27.38 22.62 29.77
CA THR A 147 -27.40 23.95 30.42
C THR A 147 -27.56 23.81 31.94
N LYS A 148 -28.14 22.69 32.39
CA LYS A 148 -28.38 22.39 33.81
C LYS A 148 -28.02 20.94 34.14
N PRO A 149 -27.73 20.63 35.41
CA PRO A 149 -27.64 19.25 35.88
C PRO A 149 -28.91 18.46 35.58
N ASP A 150 -28.78 17.16 35.35
CA ASP A 150 -29.88 16.20 35.13
C ASP A 150 -30.76 16.45 33.88
N GLU A 151 -30.28 17.27 32.94
CA GLU A 151 -31.00 17.58 31.70
C GLU A 151 -30.77 16.51 30.62
N LYS A 152 -29.52 16.03 30.50
CA LYS A 152 -29.12 15.04 29.50
C LYS A 152 -28.13 14.04 30.10
N TRP A 153 -28.50 12.77 30.09
CA TRP A 153 -27.62 11.67 30.48
C TRP A 153 -27.26 10.82 29.28
N VAL A 154 -26.01 10.39 29.21
CA VAL A 154 -25.52 9.45 28.20
C VAL A 154 -24.99 8.19 28.86
N THR A 155 -25.15 7.08 28.17
CA THR A 155 -24.66 5.77 28.59
C THR A 155 -23.86 5.16 27.45
N ASP A 156 -22.76 4.50 27.79
CA ASP A 156 -22.03 3.64 26.87
C ASP A 156 -21.96 2.22 27.46
N VAL A 157 -21.75 1.21 26.60
CA VAL A 157 -21.48 -0.15 27.05
C VAL A 157 -20.12 -0.55 26.50
N THR A 158 -19.11 -0.56 27.37
CA THR A 158 -17.74 -0.87 26.99
C THR A 158 -17.40 -2.32 27.38
N GLU A 159 -16.94 -3.14 26.42
CA GLU A 159 -16.42 -4.50 26.68
C GLU A 159 -14.92 -4.45 27.02
N PHE A 160 -14.55 -4.98 28.19
CA PHE A 160 -13.18 -5.19 28.63
C PHE A 160 -12.84 -6.69 28.66
N LYS A 161 -11.59 -7.02 28.33
CA LYS A 161 -11.08 -8.39 28.44
C LYS A 161 -10.07 -8.48 29.58
N VAL A 162 -10.44 -9.17 30.66
CA VAL A 162 -9.60 -9.35 31.85
C VAL A 162 -9.43 -10.85 32.11
N LYS A 163 -8.18 -11.32 32.19
CA LYS A 163 -7.85 -12.75 32.48
C LYS A 163 -8.68 -13.76 31.65
N GLN A 164 -8.81 -13.50 30.35
CA GLN A 164 -9.55 -14.33 29.39
C GLN A 164 -11.08 -14.36 29.59
N GLN A 165 -11.61 -13.59 30.52
CA GLN A 165 -13.03 -13.36 30.71
C GLN A 165 -13.44 -12.01 30.11
N LYS A 166 -14.70 -11.91 29.70
CA LYS A 166 -15.32 -10.67 29.21
C LYS A 166 -16.05 -10.00 30.36
N VAL A 167 -15.73 -8.74 30.60
CA VAL A 167 -16.39 -7.88 31.58
C VAL A 167 -17.01 -6.72 30.83
N TYR A 168 -18.22 -6.33 31.20
CA TYR A 168 -18.94 -5.22 30.61
C TYR A 168 -19.05 -4.12 31.65
N LEU A 169 -18.73 -2.89 31.27
CA LEU A 169 -18.95 -1.70 32.08
C LEU A 169 -20.03 -0.85 31.40
N SER A 170 -21.01 -0.41 32.17
CA SER A 170 -21.99 0.56 31.69
C SER A 170 -22.03 1.77 32.62
N PRO A 171 -21.26 2.84 32.32
CA PRO A 171 -21.35 4.08 33.07
C PRO A 171 -22.50 4.93 32.55
N VAL A 172 -23.16 5.63 33.48
CA VAL A 172 -24.10 6.72 33.22
C VAL A 172 -23.37 8.02 33.53
N ILE A 173 -23.26 8.88 32.52
CA ILE A 173 -22.56 10.16 32.60
C ILE A 173 -23.57 11.29 32.46
N ASP A 174 -23.49 12.28 33.35
CA ASP A 174 -24.21 13.54 33.22
C ASP A 174 -23.45 14.48 32.28
N LEU A 175 -24.12 15.00 31.24
CA LEU A 175 -23.47 15.85 30.23
C LEU A 175 -23.15 17.26 30.74
N PHE A 176 -23.80 17.72 31.82
CA PHE A 176 -23.49 19.02 32.41
C PHE A 176 -22.18 18.99 33.20
N THR A 177 -22.07 18.05 34.15
CA THR A 177 -20.87 17.90 35.00
C THR A 177 -19.75 17.08 34.35
N GLN A 178 -20.06 16.25 33.35
CA GLN A 178 -19.18 15.22 32.79
C GLN A 178 -18.73 14.16 33.82
N GLU A 179 -19.45 14.04 34.93
CA GLU A 179 -19.17 13.08 36.00
C GLU A 179 -19.97 11.78 35.80
N VAL A 180 -19.42 10.68 36.33
CA VAL A 180 -20.09 9.38 36.34
C VAL A 180 -21.07 9.36 37.51
N VAL A 181 -22.37 9.38 37.19
CA VAL A 181 -23.46 9.35 38.18
C VAL A 181 -23.69 7.93 38.70
N ALA A 182 -23.56 6.93 37.82
CA ALA A 182 -23.72 5.53 38.17
C ALA A 182 -22.87 4.63 37.27
N TYR A 183 -22.48 3.45 37.75
CA TYR A 183 -21.83 2.44 36.95
C TYR A 183 -22.22 1.05 37.43
N LYS A 184 -22.21 0.08 36.51
CA LYS A 184 -22.44 -1.35 36.77
C LYS A 184 -21.47 -2.20 35.97
#